data_AF-A0A2S0K6N0-F1
#
_entry.id   AF-A0A2S0K6N0-F1
#
_cell.length_a   1.000
_cell.length_b   1.000
_cell.length_c   1.000
_cell.angle_alpha   90.00
_cell.angle_beta   90.00
_cell.angle_gamma   90.00
#
_symmetry.space_group_name_H-M   'P 1'
#
loop_
_entity.id
_entity.type
_entity.pdbx_description
1 polymer ?
#
loop_
_entity_poly.entity_id
_entity_poly.type
_entity_poly.pdbx_seq_one_letter_code
_entity_poly.pdbx_strand_id
1 'polypeptide(L)'
;MTLEQMLGLLGIVLGLSGGVFGLWWGRRMAARKNGLDERYEKITVHSLATGWKITIISIYLLLLLVILGTQFSTAQVLGILLFIHMAGWAFSTLYYNLKF
;
A
#
# COMPACT_ATOMS: atom_id res chain seq x y z
N MET A 1 -8.07 -6.29 26.58
CA MET A 1 -7.02 -5.89 25.62
C MET A 1 -5.72 -5.72 26.38
N THR A 2 -4.64 -6.35 25.92
CA THR A 2 -3.31 -6.13 26.50
C THR A 2 -2.77 -4.77 26.04
N LEU A 3 -1.76 -4.24 26.74
CA LEU A 3 -1.09 -2.99 26.34
C LEU A 3 -0.54 -3.07 24.91
N GLU A 4 0.03 -4.22 24.53
CA GLU A 4 0.54 -4.48 23.19
C GLU A 4 -0.56 -4.38 22.13
N GLN A 5 -1.74 -4.97 22.38
CA GLN A 5 -2.89 -4.88 21.49
C GLN A 5 -3.40 -3.44 21.37
N MET A 6 -3.38 -2.67 22.46
CA MET A 6 -3.75 -1.25 22.45
C MET A 6 -2.79 -0.43 21.58
N LEU A 7 -1.48 -0.64 21.74
CA LEU A 7 -0.46 0.06 20.95
C LEU A 7 -0.53 -0.33 19.47
N GLY A 8 -0.75 -1.61 19.16
CA GLY A 8 -0.94 -2.08 17.79
C GLY A 8 -2.15 -1.44 17.12
N LEU A 9 -3.29 -1.39 17.82
CA LEU A 9 -4.51 -0.74 17.33
C LEU A 9 -4.29 0.77 17.10
N LEU A 10 -3.66 1.44 18.07
CA LEU A 10 -3.33 2.87 17.97
C LEU A 10 -2.45 3.15 16.75
N GLY A 11 -1.43 2.33 16.51
CA GLY A 11 -0.56 2.44 15.34
C GLY A 11 -1.32 2.31 14.02
N ILE A 12 -2.23 1.34 13.91
CA ILE A 12 -3.07 1.16 12.72
C ILE A 12 -4.00 2.36 12.51
N VAL A 13 -4.67 2.83 13.57
CA VAL A 13 -5.60 3.96 13.47
C VAL A 13 -4.89 5.25 13.09
N LEU A 14 -3.74 5.55 13.71
CA LEU A 14 -2.94 6.72 13.39
C LEU A 14 -2.35 6.64 11.98
N GLY A 15 -1.85 5.46 11.58
CA GLY A 15 -1.32 5.23 10.25
C GLY A 15 -2.38 5.40 9.15
N LEU A 16 -3.56 4.80 9.33
CA LEU A 16 -4.68 4.93 8.40
C LEU A 16 -5.19 6.38 8.33
N SER A 17 -5.41 7.03 9.47
CA SER A 17 -5.91 8.41 9.49
C SER A 17 -4.91 9.39 8.88
N GLY A 18 -3.62 9.27 9.20
CA GLY A 18 -2.55 10.05 8.58
C GLY A 18 -2.43 9.81 7.07
N GLY A 19 -2.51 8.55 6.63
CA GLY A 19 -2.48 8.19 5.21
C GLY A 19 -3.67 8.76 4.44
N VAL A 20 -4.89 8.59 4.96
CA VAL A 20 -6.12 9.15 4.35
C VAL A 20 -6.07 10.66 4.31
N PHE A 21 -5.65 11.30 5.40
CA PHE A 21 -5.49 12.76 5.45
C PHE A 21 -4.47 13.26 4.43
N GLY A 22 -3.30 12.61 4.34
CA GLY A 22 -2.26 12.94 3.38
C GLY A 22 -2.72 12.79 1.93
N LEU A 23 -3.44 11.71 1.60
CA LEU A 23 -4.03 11.49 0.28
C LEU A 23 -5.07 12.58 -0.05
N TRP A 24 -5.97 12.87 0.87
CA TRP A 24 -7.00 13.89 0.68
C TRP A 24 -6.39 15.29 0.50
N TRP A 25 -5.47 15.68 1.38
CA TRP A 25 -4.83 16.99 1.34
C TRP A 25 -3.95 17.15 0.08
N GLY A 26 -3.16 16.13 -0.25
CA GLY A 26 -2.33 16.09 -1.45
C GLY A 26 -3.16 16.26 -2.72
N ARG A 27 -4.27 15.52 -2.85
CA ARG A 27 -5.20 15.67 -3.98
C ARG A 27 -5.85 17.04 -4.03
N ARG A 28 -6.25 17.60 -2.88
CA ARG A 28 -6.82 18.96 -2.81
C ARG A 28 -5.82 20.01 -3.30
N MET A 29 -4.55 19.88 -2.96
CA MET A 29 -3.49 20.77 -3.42
C MET A 29 -3.16 20.58 -4.91
N ALA A 30 -3.14 19.33 -5.39
CA ALA A 30 -2.95 19.03 -6.81
C ALA A 30 -4.08 19.62 -7.67
N ALA A 31 -5.33 19.49 -7.23
CA ALA A 31 -6.49 20.07 -7.93
C ALA A 31 -6.37 21.59 -8.11
N ARG A 32 -5.90 22.30 -7.08
CA ARG A 32 -5.68 23.77 -7.15
C ARG A 32 -4.62 24.20 -8.16
N LYS A 33 -3.76 23.27 -8.59
CA LYS A 33 -2.68 23.50 -9.55
C LYS A 33 -2.91 22.77 -10.89
N ASN A 34 -4.14 22.32 -11.16
CA ASN A 34 -4.48 21.51 -12.34
C ASN A 34 -3.65 20.22 -12.49
N GLY A 35 -3.10 19.69 -11.39
CA GLY A 35 -2.28 18.48 -11.36
C GLY A 35 -3.08 17.17 -11.30
N LEU A 36 -4.40 17.23 -11.50
CA LEU A 36 -5.29 16.07 -11.64
C LEU A 36 -5.68 15.92 -13.12
N ASP A 37 -4.67 15.84 -13.97
CA ASP A 37 -4.77 15.75 -15.42
C ASP A 37 -4.75 14.29 -15.91
N GLU A 38 -4.73 14.11 -17.24
CA GLU A 38 -4.64 12.78 -17.86
C GLU A 38 -3.37 12.02 -17.44
N ARG A 39 -2.26 12.74 -17.17
CA ARG A 39 -1.02 12.15 -16.65
C ARG A 39 -1.24 11.58 -15.25
N TYR A 40 -1.90 12.32 -14.36
CA TYR A 40 -2.27 11.83 -13.04
C TYR A 40 -3.15 10.57 -13.12
N GLU A 41 -4.16 10.55 -13.99
CA GLU A 41 -5.03 9.39 -14.18
C GLU A 41 -4.23 8.17 -14.66
N LYS A 42 -3.39 8.37 -15.68
CA LYS A 42 -2.53 7.31 -16.23
C LYS A 42 -1.58 6.76 -15.17
N ILE A 43 -0.91 7.62 -14.41
CA ILE A 43 -0.04 7.20 -13.29
C ILE A 43 -0.85 6.38 -12.29
N THR A 44 -2.01 6.89 -11.85
CA THR A 44 -2.84 6.24 -10.83
C THR A 44 -3.25 4.83 -11.24
N VAL A 45 -3.77 4.67 -12.46
CA VAL A 45 -4.20 3.36 -12.99
C VAL A 45 -3.03 2.39 -13.08
N HIS A 46 -1.88 2.84 -13.60
CA HIS A 46 -0.70 1.98 -13.76
C HIS A 46 -0.09 1.59 -12.40
N SER A 47 -0.03 2.52 -11.45
CA SER A 47 0.45 2.25 -10.10
C SER A 47 -0.44 1.28 -9.35
N LEU A 48 -1.76 1.46 -9.42
CA LEU A 48 -2.73 0.56 -8.79
C LEU A 48 -2.62 -0.85 -9.39
N ALA A 49 -2.57 -0.97 -10.71
CA ALA A 49 -2.39 -2.26 -11.39
C ALA A 49 -1.06 -2.92 -11.01
N THR A 50 0.02 -2.15 -10.89
CA THR A 50 1.34 -2.67 -10.48
C THR A 50 1.33 -3.13 -9.04
N GLY A 51 0.72 -2.37 -8.13
CA GLY A 51 0.53 -2.76 -6.73
C GLY A 51 -0.21 -4.10 -6.62
N TRP A 52 -1.32 -4.29 -7.34
CA TRP A 52 -2.05 -5.55 -7.35
C TRP A 52 -1.24 -6.72 -7.91
N LYS A 53 -0.47 -6.51 -9.00
CA LYS A 53 0.43 -7.54 -9.54
C LYS A 53 1.48 -7.97 -8.52
N ILE A 54 2.12 -7.02 -7.85
CA ILE A 54 3.12 -7.29 -6.80
C ILE A 54 2.47 -8.05 -5.63
N THR A 55 1.27 -7.66 -5.21
CA THR A 55 0.53 -8.35 -4.15
C THR A 55 0.20 -9.78 -4.54
N ILE A 56 -0.28 -10.04 -5.77
CA ILE A 56 -0.56 -11.39 -6.25
C ILE A 56 0.71 -12.25 -6.24
N ILE A 57 1.83 -11.74 -6.74
CA ILE A 57 3.13 -12.44 -6.69
C ILE A 57 3.49 -12.78 -5.25
N SER A 58 3.30 -11.84 -4.32
CA SER A 58 3.62 -12.02 -2.90
C SER A 58 2.74 -13.07 -2.23
N ILE A 59 1.46 -13.15 -2.61
CA ILE A 59 0.55 -14.21 -2.15
C ILE A 59 1.08 -15.58 -2.61
N TYR A 60 1.48 -15.72 -3.87
CA TYR A 60 2.05 -16.98 -4.37
C TYR A 60 3.35 -17.35 -3.65
N LEU A 61 4.24 -16.38 -3.38
CA LEU A 61 5.47 -16.62 -2.63
C LEU A 61 5.19 -17.06 -1.19
N LEU A 62 4.28 -16.39 -0.49
CA LEU A 62 3.88 -16.79 0.87
C LEU A 62 3.24 -18.17 0.88
N LEU A 63 2.40 -18.49 -0.10
CA LEU A 63 1.80 -19.81 -0.24
C LEU A 63 2.86 -20.90 -0.49
N LEU A 64 3.85 -20.63 -1.34
CA LEU A 64 4.97 -21.54 -1.58
C LEU A 64 5.75 -21.81 -0.28
N LEU A 65 6.04 -20.77 0.50
CA LEU A 65 6.73 -20.91 1.79
C LEU A 65 5.94 -21.77 2.77
N VAL A 66 4.61 -21.63 2.80
CA VAL A 66 3.73 -22.48 3.62
C VAL A 66 3.80 -23.94 3.17
N ILE A 67 3.78 -24.21 1.86
CA ILE A 67 3.91 -25.58 1.30
C ILE A 67 5.28 -26.19 1.67
N LEU A 68 6.34 -25.37 1.71
CA LEU A 68 7.68 -25.77 2.14
C LEU A 68 7.83 -25.96 3.67
N GLY A 69 6.75 -25.81 4.44
CA GLY A 69 6.72 -26.07 5.88
C GLY A 69 6.90 -24.82 6.76
N THR A 70 6.96 -23.62 6.18
CA THR A 70 7.04 -22.38 6.97
C THR A 70 5.68 -22.08 7.61
N GLN A 71 5.67 -21.79 8.91
CA GLN A 71 4.46 -21.41 9.63
C GLN A 71 4.38 -19.90 9.80
N PHE A 72 3.25 -19.32 9.39
CA PHE A 72 2.93 -17.92 9.63
C PHE A 72 1.63 -17.81 10.42
N SER A 73 1.59 -16.91 11.39
CA SER A 73 0.32 -16.48 11.96
C SER A 73 -0.45 -15.60 10.96
N THR A 74 -1.78 -15.55 11.08
CA THR A 74 -2.63 -14.69 10.26
C THR A 74 -2.19 -13.23 10.32
N ALA A 75 -1.81 -12.74 11.51
CA ALA A 75 -1.33 -11.37 11.69
C ALA A 75 -0.05 -11.09 10.90
N GLN A 76 0.89 -12.03 10.84
CA GLN A 76 2.12 -11.89 10.05
C GLN A 76 1.82 -11.84 8.55
N VAL A 77 0.99 -12.74 8.04
CA VAL A 77 0.62 -12.77 6.61
C VAL A 77 -0.06 -11.46 6.21
N LEU A 78 -1.05 -11.00 6.98
CA LEU A 78 -1.76 -9.75 6.71
C LEU A 78 -0.83 -8.54 6.78
N GLY A 79 0.08 -8.50 7.77
CA GLY A 79 1.08 -7.43 7.89
C GLY A 79 2.02 -7.38 6.70
N ILE A 80 2.58 -8.52 6.29
CA ILE A 80 3.48 -8.63 5.13
C ILE A 80 2.76 -8.17 3.87
N LEU A 81 1.55 -8.68 3.62
CA LEU A 81 0.77 -8.32 2.43
C LEU A 81 0.41 -6.83 2.40
N LEU A 82 0.05 -6.25 3.55
CA LEU A 82 -0.25 -4.82 3.66
C LEU A 82 0.98 -3.97 3.32
N PHE A 83 2.13 -4.26 3.92
CA PHE A 83 3.36 -3.51 3.67
C PHE A 83 3.82 -3.64 2.21
N ILE A 84 3.77 -4.84 1.64
CA ILE A 84 4.14 -5.05 0.24
C ILE A 84 3.17 -4.31 -0.69
N HIS A 85 1.86 -4.36 -0.44
CA HIS A 85 0.88 -3.67 -1.27
C HIS A 85 1.08 -2.15 -1.23
N MET A 86 1.23 -1.58 -0.03
CA MET A 86 1.48 -0.14 0.16
C MET A 86 2.80 0.29 -0.50
N ALA A 87 3.88 -0.46 -0.29
CA ALA A 87 5.17 -0.17 -0.90
C ALA A 87 5.12 -0.29 -2.43
N GLY A 88 4.50 -1.35 -2.95
CA GLY A 88 4.34 -1.56 -4.40
C GLY A 88 3.55 -0.42 -5.05
N TRP A 89 2.47 0.03 -4.42
CA TRP A 89 1.69 1.18 -4.89
C TRP A 89 2.47 2.50 -4.80
N ALA A 90 3.17 2.76 -3.70
CA ALA A 90 3.93 3.99 -3.50
C ALA A 90 5.12 4.10 -4.47
N PHE A 91 5.95 3.04 -4.57
CA PHE A 91 7.11 3.02 -5.46
C PHE A 91 6.71 3.04 -6.93
N SER A 92 5.63 2.36 -7.32
CA SER A 92 5.12 2.45 -8.70
C SER A 92 4.62 3.86 -9.02
N THR A 93 3.99 4.56 -8.08
CA THR A 93 3.60 5.96 -8.24
C THR A 93 4.79 6.87 -8.48
N LEU A 94 5.87 6.70 -7.72
CA LEU A 94 7.12 7.43 -7.95
C LEU A 94 7.73 7.09 -9.31
N TYR A 95 7.82 5.81 -9.65
CA TYR A 95 8.36 5.35 -10.92
C TYR A 95 7.60 5.91 -12.13
N TYR A 96 6.27 5.83 -12.13
CA TYR A 96 5.46 6.36 -13.25
C TYR A 96 5.46 7.88 -13.31
N ASN A 97 5.68 8.56 -12.19
CA ASN A 97 5.91 10.01 -12.18
C ASN A 97 7.24 10.40 -12.85
N LEU A 98 8.29 9.59 -12.69
CA LEU A 98 9.57 9.81 -13.39
C LEU A 98 9.54 9.39 -14.86
N LYS A 99 8.69 8.41 -15.20
CA LYS A 99 8.60 7.83 -16.54
C LYS A 99 7.79 8.68 -17.52
N PHE A 100 6.66 9.24 -17.07
CA PHE A 100 5.78 10.09 -17.88
C PHE A 100 6.07 11.56 -17.61
#